data_AF-A0A971ZJ65-F1
#
_entry.id   AF-A0A971ZJ65-F1
#
_cell.length_a   1.000
_cell.length_b   1.000
_cell.length_c   1.000
_cell.angle_alpha   90.00
_cell.angle_beta   90.00
_cell.angle_gamma   90.00
#
_symmetry.space_group_name_H-M   'P 1'
#
loop_
_entity.id
_entity.type
_entity.pdbx_description
1 polymer ?
#
loop_
_entity_poly.entity_id
_entity_poly.type
_entity_poly.pdbx_seq_one_letter_code
_entity_poly.pdbx_strand_id
1 'polypeptide(L)'
;DRTPIKVIIITMLLAAAYISRTEIEVLGRMATMVYPILIILIVFIAMISIPKGDYTNILPVFNADFRLLPKGILISIFSYAGYEIIVLAYSASESKGDTLKYVLRGLFIVIGIYLITFFSTLSQLGINQLKRRIWPTIAIANEVDLPGYFIENLDGIVLALWVLIVYTTIGPILYTGGKTLSYIFNTRSHDMFILPLIPLIYILSIIPDNIISVYENMGTILGYMVIASNIAIPFLIFVVALIRKRRSKA
;
A
#
# COMPACT_ATOMS: atom_id res chain seq x y z
N ASP A 1 0.61 -9.80 27.74
CA ASP A 1 -0.41 -10.66 27.11
C ASP A 1 -0.19 -10.77 25.61
N ARG A 2 0.19 -11.95 25.11
CA ARG A 2 0.58 -12.16 23.70
C ARG A 2 -0.51 -12.91 22.97
N THR A 3 -1.39 -12.20 22.26
CA THR A 3 -2.20 -12.83 21.21
C THR A 3 -1.24 -13.52 20.23
N PRO A 4 -1.38 -14.84 20.00
CA PRO A 4 -0.46 -15.54 19.11
C PRO A 4 -0.56 -14.94 17.71
N ILE A 5 0.57 -14.60 17.09
CA ILE A 5 0.61 -13.97 15.76
C ILE A 5 -0.18 -14.77 14.71
N LYS A 6 -0.17 -16.10 14.83
CA LYS A 6 -0.94 -17.01 13.98
C LYS A 6 -2.45 -16.74 14.04
N VAL A 7 -2.99 -16.40 15.22
CA VAL A 7 -4.41 -16.06 15.41
C VAL A 7 -4.73 -14.71 14.78
N ILE A 8 -3.82 -13.75 14.88
CA ILE A 8 -3.98 -12.43 14.23
C ILE A 8 -3.99 -12.59 12.70
N ILE A 9 -3.05 -13.36 12.16
CA ILE A 9 -2.97 -13.60 10.71
C ILE A 9 -4.26 -14.25 10.20
N ILE A 10 -4.73 -15.34 10.82
CA ILE A 10 -5.92 -16.04 10.31
C ILE A 10 -7.18 -15.18 10.42
N THR A 11 -7.33 -14.40 11.49
CA THR A 11 -8.49 -13.49 11.65
C THR A 11 -8.47 -12.38 10.61
N MET A 12 -7.31 -11.77 10.36
CA MET A 12 -7.15 -10.77 9.29
C MET A 12 -7.44 -11.37 7.91
N LEU A 13 -6.96 -12.59 7.64
CA LEU A 13 -7.20 -13.26 6.37
C LEU A 13 -8.68 -13.58 6.15
N LEU A 14 -9.39 -14.06 7.19
CA LEU A 14 -10.82 -14.33 7.09
C LEU A 14 -11.65 -13.05 6.87
N ALA A 15 -11.32 -11.97 7.57
CA ALA A 15 -11.97 -10.69 7.38
C ALA A 15 -11.69 -10.12 5.97
N ALA A 16 -10.45 -10.23 5.49
CA ALA A 16 -10.11 -9.86 4.12
C ALA A 16 -10.84 -10.75 3.09
N ALA A 17 -10.96 -12.06 3.33
CA ALA A 17 -11.69 -12.99 2.47
C ALA A 17 -13.14 -12.55 2.29
N TYR A 18 -13.80 -12.16 3.39
CA TYR A 18 -15.18 -11.69 3.37
C TYR A 18 -15.36 -10.48 2.45
N ILE A 19 -14.52 -9.46 2.60
CA ILE A 19 -14.57 -8.24 1.79
C ILE A 19 -14.25 -8.55 0.31
N SER A 20 -13.28 -9.43 0.06
CA SER A 20 -12.77 -9.75 -1.29
C SER A 20 -13.73 -10.55 -2.16
N ARG A 21 -14.74 -11.18 -1.56
CA ARG A 21 -15.80 -11.90 -2.30
C ARG A 21 -16.82 -10.97 -2.94
N THR A 22 -16.83 -9.70 -2.57
CA THR A 22 -17.69 -8.69 -3.17
C THR A 22 -17.18 -8.27 -4.55
N GLU A 23 -18.03 -7.57 -5.31
CA GLU A 23 -17.63 -6.97 -6.59
C GLU A 23 -16.85 -5.68 -6.39
N ILE A 24 -16.11 -5.27 -7.42
CA ILE A 24 -15.22 -4.10 -7.38
C ILE A 24 -15.93 -2.79 -6.98
N GLU A 25 -17.22 -2.65 -7.27
CA GLU A 25 -18.01 -1.48 -6.86
C GLU A 25 -18.09 -1.33 -5.34
N VAL A 26 -18.27 -2.46 -4.63
CA VAL A 26 -18.35 -2.47 -3.16
C VAL A 26 -16.99 -2.13 -2.56
N LEU A 27 -15.92 -2.67 -3.13
CA LEU A 27 -14.54 -2.32 -2.75
C LEU A 27 -14.26 -0.83 -2.97
N GLY A 28 -14.71 -0.27 -4.09
CA GLY A 28 -14.60 1.17 -4.36
C GLY A 28 -15.34 2.01 -3.34
N ARG A 29 -16.58 1.65 -2.99
CA ARG A 29 -17.36 2.33 -1.94
C ARG A 29 -16.64 2.26 -0.58
N MET A 30 -16.15 1.10 -0.18
CA MET A 30 -15.36 0.94 1.04
C MET A 30 -14.12 1.84 1.02
N ALA A 31 -13.36 1.85 -0.08
CA ALA A 31 -12.18 2.69 -0.22
C ALA A 31 -12.52 4.18 -0.10
N THR A 32 -13.63 4.63 -0.69
CA THR A 32 -14.08 6.03 -0.56
C THR A 32 -14.51 6.40 0.86
N MET A 33 -15.01 5.46 1.65
CA MET A 33 -15.36 5.69 3.07
C MET A 33 -14.12 5.74 3.98
N VAL A 34 -13.13 4.89 3.73
CA VAL A 34 -11.91 4.81 4.54
C VAL A 34 -10.88 5.87 4.15
N TYR A 35 -10.88 6.31 2.89
CA TYR A 35 -9.91 7.29 2.39
C TYR A 35 -9.87 8.61 3.20
N PRO A 36 -10.99 9.25 3.57
CA PRO A 36 -10.97 10.42 4.45
C PRO A 36 -10.35 10.15 5.82
N ILE A 37 -10.58 8.96 6.37
CA ILE A 37 -10.00 8.53 7.66
C ILE A 37 -8.47 8.47 7.56
N LEU A 38 -7.95 7.91 6.46
CA LEU A 38 -6.51 7.91 6.18
C LEU A 38 -5.95 9.33 6.10
N ILE A 39 -6.62 10.24 5.36
CA ILE A 39 -6.17 11.64 5.24
C ILE A 39 -6.13 12.32 6.61
N ILE A 40 -7.20 12.18 7.40
CA ILE A 40 -7.28 12.76 8.75
C ILE A 40 -6.15 12.23 9.63
N LEU A 41 -5.88 10.93 9.58
CA LEU A 41 -4.83 10.30 10.37
C LEU A 41 -3.44 10.82 9.99
N ILE A 42 -3.14 10.93 8.69
CA ILE A 42 -1.85 11.47 8.22
C ILE A 42 -1.70 12.95 8.55
N VAL A 43 -2.75 13.75 8.39
CA VAL A 43 -2.75 15.17 8.74
C VAL A 43 -2.56 15.34 10.25
N PHE A 44 -3.24 14.53 11.07
CA PHE A 44 -3.09 14.53 12.52
C PHE A 44 -1.64 14.23 12.94
N ILE A 45 -1.03 13.19 12.37
CA ILE A 45 0.37 12.85 12.64
C ILE A 45 1.30 13.99 12.21
N ALA A 46 1.08 14.59 11.04
CA ALA A 46 1.87 15.71 10.56
C ALA A 46 1.74 16.94 11.49
N MET A 47 0.53 17.27 11.94
CA MET A 47 0.28 18.39 12.86
C MET A 47 1.01 18.24 14.20
N ILE A 48 1.15 17.01 14.69
CA ILE A 48 1.86 16.74 15.94
C ILE A 48 3.38 16.70 15.72
N SER A 49 3.81 16.19 14.58
CA SER A 49 5.23 16.02 14.25
C SER A 49 5.91 17.35 13.95
N ILE A 50 5.25 18.24 13.22
CA ILE A 50 5.79 19.54 12.78
C ILE A 50 6.35 20.37 13.95
N PRO A 51 5.62 20.64 15.05
CA PRO A 51 6.14 21.45 16.16
C PRO A 51 7.30 20.81 16.94
N LYS A 52 7.39 19.47 16.93
CA LYS A 52 8.41 18.70 17.67
C LYS A 52 9.62 18.34 16.80
N GLY A 53 9.56 18.59 15.50
CA GLY A 53 10.59 18.19 14.55
C GLY A 53 11.82 19.09 14.62
N ASP A 54 13.01 18.49 14.62
CA ASP A 54 14.26 19.20 14.35
C ASP A 54 14.52 19.19 12.85
N TYR A 55 14.25 20.32 12.19
CA TYR A 55 14.43 20.47 10.75
C TYR A 55 15.89 20.42 10.29
N THR A 56 16.85 20.52 11.21
CA THR A 56 18.27 20.30 10.90
C THR A 56 18.51 18.87 10.42
N ASN A 57 17.68 17.91 10.84
CA ASN A 57 17.72 16.52 10.38
C ASN A 57 17.43 16.34 8.87
N ILE A 58 16.81 17.34 8.22
CA ILE A 58 16.55 17.32 6.77
C ILE A 58 17.81 17.72 5.99
N LEU A 59 18.74 18.43 6.64
CA LEU A 59 19.98 18.86 6.04
C LEU A 59 21.07 17.80 6.19
N PRO A 60 22.01 17.71 5.24
CA PRO A 60 22.02 18.34 3.91
C PRO A 60 21.17 17.58 2.88
N VAL A 61 20.28 18.29 2.16
CA VAL A 61 19.36 17.69 1.17
C VAL A 61 20.08 17.10 -0.05
N PHE A 62 21.23 17.68 -0.43
CA PHE A 62 21.95 17.33 -1.67
C PHE A 62 23.31 16.65 -1.45
N ASN A 63 23.67 16.32 -0.21
CA ASN A 63 24.88 15.55 0.08
C ASN A 63 24.61 14.03 0.10
N ALA A 64 23.69 13.58 -0.76
CA ALA A 64 23.37 12.17 -0.91
C ALA A 64 24.27 11.54 -1.97
N ASP A 65 24.71 10.30 -1.74
CA ASP A 65 25.38 9.53 -2.78
C ASP A 65 24.36 9.15 -3.86
N PHE A 66 24.38 9.88 -4.99
CA PHE A 66 23.50 9.64 -6.13
C PHE A 66 23.63 8.21 -6.69
N ARG A 67 24.74 7.50 -6.42
CA ARG A 67 24.90 6.09 -6.82
C ARG A 67 23.95 5.17 -6.06
N LEU A 68 23.45 5.57 -4.89
CA LEU A 68 22.49 4.81 -4.09
C LEU A 68 21.04 5.08 -4.49
N LEU A 69 20.76 6.10 -5.32
CA LEU A 69 19.39 6.44 -5.74
C LEU A 69 18.66 5.27 -6.42
N PRO A 70 19.25 4.52 -7.36
CA PRO A 70 18.55 3.39 -8.00
C PRO A 70 18.10 2.34 -6.97
N LYS A 71 18.93 2.09 -5.95
CA LYS A 71 18.58 1.17 -4.85
C LYS A 71 17.43 1.72 -4.01
N GLY A 72 17.44 3.02 -3.70
CA GLY A 72 16.34 3.68 -3.00
C GLY A 72 15.03 3.59 -3.77
N ILE A 73 15.05 3.89 -5.08
CA ILE A 73 13.88 3.78 -5.97
C ILE A 73 13.33 2.35 -5.97
N LEU A 74 14.21 1.34 -6.09
CA LEU A 74 13.80 -0.06 -6.13
C LEU A 74 13.15 -0.53 -4.82
N ILE A 75 13.58 -0.01 -3.68
CA ILE A 75 12.94 -0.31 -2.39
C ILE A 75 11.60 0.44 -2.26
N SER A 76 11.56 1.71 -2.65
CA SER A 76 10.36 2.54 -2.52
C SER A 76 9.24 2.19 -3.51
N ILE A 77 9.55 1.61 -4.67
CA ILE A 77 8.55 1.28 -5.70
C ILE A 77 7.49 0.29 -5.19
N PHE A 78 7.87 -0.60 -4.27
CA PHE A 78 6.92 -1.52 -3.64
C PHE A 78 5.79 -0.78 -2.90
N SER A 79 6.04 0.44 -2.41
CA SER A 79 4.98 1.25 -1.77
C SER A 79 3.89 1.67 -2.76
N TYR A 80 4.19 1.70 -4.06
CA TYR A 80 3.24 2.00 -5.14
C TYR A 80 2.61 0.72 -5.73
N ALA A 81 2.80 -0.44 -5.11
CA ALA A 81 2.10 -1.66 -5.48
C ALA A 81 0.57 -1.49 -5.34
N GLY A 82 -0.19 -2.26 -6.11
CA GLY A 82 -1.66 -2.23 -6.11
C GLY A 82 -2.28 -1.41 -7.24
N TYR A 83 -1.48 -0.70 -8.04
CA TYR A 83 -1.97 -0.01 -9.25
C TYR A 83 -2.67 -0.96 -10.25
N GLU A 84 -2.33 -2.26 -10.22
CA GLU A 84 -2.85 -3.30 -11.12
C GLU A 84 -4.38 -3.38 -11.09
N ILE A 85 -4.98 -3.03 -9.96
CA ILE A 85 -6.43 -2.99 -9.82
C ILE A 85 -7.09 -2.02 -10.80
N ILE A 86 -6.38 -1.00 -11.28
CA ILE A 86 -6.88 -0.04 -12.26
C ILE A 86 -7.25 -0.77 -13.56
N VAL A 87 -6.54 -1.83 -13.93
CA VAL A 87 -6.85 -2.61 -15.15
C VAL A 87 -8.22 -3.29 -15.00
N LEU A 88 -8.50 -3.85 -13.82
CA LEU A 88 -9.80 -4.46 -13.52
C LEU A 88 -10.89 -3.40 -13.31
N ALA A 89 -10.57 -2.26 -12.71
CA ALA A 89 -11.51 -1.16 -12.52
C ALA A 89 -11.86 -0.49 -13.86
N TYR A 90 -10.94 -0.44 -14.82
CA TYR A 90 -11.18 0.17 -16.12
C TYR A 90 -12.28 -0.54 -16.90
N SER A 91 -12.38 -1.87 -16.81
CA SER A 91 -13.44 -2.63 -17.48
C SER A 91 -14.81 -2.39 -16.84
N ALA A 92 -14.85 -2.13 -15.53
CA ALA A 92 -16.06 -1.84 -14.75
C ALA A 92 -16.44 -0.34 -14.74
N SER A 93 -15.59 0.55 -15.24
CA SER A 93 -15.84 2.00 -15.22
C SER A 93 -16.89 2.42 -16.26
N GLU A 94 -17.89 3.18 -15.81
CA GLU A 94 -18.92 3.81 -16.65
C GLU A 94 -18.33 4.88 -17.59
N SER A 95 -17.32 5.62 -17.10
CA SER A 95 -16.71 6.76 -17.80
C SER A 95 -15.26 6.45 -18.18
N LYS A 96 -15.07 5.81 -19.33
CA LYS A 96 -13.73 5.44 -19.82
C LYS A 96 -12.86 6.64 -20.24
N GLY A 97 -13.49 7.74 -20.65
CA GLY A 97 -12.80 8.94 -21.16
C GLY A 97 -12.01 9.70 -20.10
N ASP A 98 -12.50 9.76 -18.86
CA ASP A 98 -11.87 10.49 -17.76
C ASP A 98 -10.99 9.60 -16.86
N THR A 99 -10.86 8.29 -17.13
CA THR A 99 -10.15 7.38 -16.23
C THR A 99 -8.71 7.82 -15.96
N LEU A 100 -7.99 8.30 -16.98
CA LEU A 100 -6.61 8.79 -16.81
C LEU A 100 -6.54 9.96 -15.83
N LYS A 101 -7.50 10.88 -15.89
CA LYS A 101 -7.58 12.05 -15.00
C LYS A 101 -7.78 11.62 -13.55
N TYR A 102 -8.65 10.64 -13.30
CA TYR A 102 -8.89 10.11 -11.95
C TYR A 102 -7.68 9.34 -11.40
N VAL A 103 -7.03 8.53 -12.24
CA VAL A 103 -5.81 7.81 -11.88
C VAL A 103 -4.68 8.77 -11.51
N LEU A 104 -4.43 9.80 -12.32
CA LEU A 104 -3.39 10.79 -12.04
C LEU A 104 -3.67 11.58 -10.76
N ARG A 105 -4.93 11.97 -10.52
CA ARG A 105 -5.32 12.62 -9.26
C ARG A 105 -5.03 11.72 -8.06
N GLY A 106 -5.39 10.44 -8.12
CA GLY A 106 -5.08 9.47 -7.08
C GLY A 106 -3.58 9.34 -6.83
N LEU A 107 -2.78 9.27 -7.90
CA LEU A 107 -1.33 9.18 -7.81
C LEU A 107 -0.70 10.41 -7.13
N PHE A 108 -1.10 11.62 -7.52
CA PHE A 108 -0.59 12.85 -6.89
C PHE A 108 -0.94 12.95 -5.40
N ILE A 109 -2.14 12.50 -5.02
CA ILE A 109 -2.55 12.42 -3.62
C ILE A 109 -1.64 11.46 -2.83
N VAL A 110 -1.37 10.27 -3.37
CA VAL A 110 -0.48 9.29 -2.74
C VAL A 110 0.93 9.84 -2.59
N ILE A 111 1.47 10.49 -3.62
CA ILE A 111 2.78 11.17 -3.57
C ILE A 111 2.80 12.21 -2.45
N GLY A 112 1.75 13.03 -2.34
CA GLY A 112 1.62 14.03 -1.28
C GLY A 112 1.63 13.42 0.12
N ILE A 113 0.85 12.36 0.33
CA ILE A 113 0.80 11.61 1.61
C ILE A 113 2.19 11.06 1.97
N TYR A 114 2.89 10.47 1.01
CA TYR A 114 4.22 9.91 1.24
C TYR A 114 5.26 10.96 1.55
N LEU A 115 5.25 12.10 0.84
CA LEU A 115 6.16 13.21 1.13
C LEU A 115 5.91 13.80 2.51
N ILE A 116 4.66 14.06 2.88
CA ILE A 116 4.30 14.56 4.22
C ILE A 116 4.78 13.59 5.29
N THR A 117 4.52 12.29 5.10
CA THR A 117 4.96 11.25 6.04
C THR A 117 6.48 11.17 6.14
N PHE A 118 7.18 11.25 5.01
CA PHE A 118 8.64 11.20 4.96
C PHE A 118 9.28 12.39 5.67
N PHE A 119 8.87 13.62 5.37
CA PHE A 119 9.44 14.80 6.03
C PHE A 119 9.08 14.89 7.52
N SER A 120 7.85 14.50 7.90
CA SER A 120 7.45 14.42 9.31
C SER A 120 8.34 13.43 10.07
N THR A 121 8.48 12.22 9.52
CA THR A 121 9.30 11.18 10.17
C THR A 121 10.78 11.52 10.21
N LEU A 122 11.33 12.12 9.14
CA LEU A 122 12.72 12.52 9.07
C LEU A 122 13.03 13.68 10.03
N SER A 123 12.18 14.70 10.11
CA SER A 123 12.40 15.85 10.99
C SER A 123 12.37 15.47 12.47
N GLN A 124 11.45 14.60 12.87
CA GLN A 124 11.29 14.22 14.28
C GLN A 124 12.30 13.16 14.75
N LEU A 125 12.55 12.12 13.94
CA LEU A 125 13.41 11.00 14.37
C LEU A 125 14.88 11.18 13.94
N GLY A 126 15.14 11.92 12.87
CA GLY A 126 16.44 11.97 12.22
C GLY A 126 16.84 10.65 11.55
N ILE A 127 17.89 10.69 10.73
CA ILE A 127 18.25 9.56 9.85
C ILE A 127 18.66 8.30 10.61
N ASN A 128 19.29 8.45 11.78
CA ASN A 128 19.83 7.33 12.56
C ASN A 128 18.71 6.53 13.24
N GLN A 129 17.71 7.21 13.79
CA GLN A 129 16.57 6.51 14.40
C GLN A 129 15.61 5.99 13.34
N LEU A 130 15.42 6.73 12.24
CA LEU A 130 14.57 6.31 11.13
C LEU A 130 15.02 4.95 10.56
N LYS A 131 16.33 4.72 10.42
CA LYS A 131 16.90 3.44 9.97
C LYS A 131 16.65 2.27 10.93
N ARG A 132 16.37 2.53 12.21
CA ARG A 132 16.16 1.50 13.25
C ARG A 132 14.69 1.21 13.50
N ARG A 133 13.77 2.04 12.98
CA ARG A 133 12.32 1.88 13.14
C ARG A 133 11.72 1.23 11.90
N ILE A 134 11.02 0.12 12.10
CA ILE A 134 10.31 -0.59 11.02
C ILE A 134 9.07 0.21 10.57
N TRP A 135 8.35 0.79 11.54
CA TRP A 135 7.13 1.59 11.29
C TRP A 135 7.25 2.97 11.94
N PRO A 136 8.06 3.88 11.36
CA PRO A 136 8.35 5.19 11.96
C PRO A 136 7.10 6.06 12.11
N THR A 137 6.14 5.97 11.18
CA THR A 137 4.89 6.74 11.23
C THR A 137 4.03 6.36 12.44
N ILE A 138 3.93 5.07 12.76
CA ILE A 138 3.20 4.58 13.93
C ILE A 138 3.98 4.94 15.20
N ALA A 139 5.31 4.81 15.18
CA ALA A 139 6.15 5.18 16.33
C ALA A 139 5.96 6.65 16.73
N ILE A 140 5.90 7.57 15.77
CA ILE A 140 5.65 8.98 16.04
C ILE A 140 4.27 9.21 16.65
N ALA A 141 3.25 8.51 16.13
CA ALA A 141 1.91 8.61 16.66
C ALA A 141 1.80 8.11 18.11
N ASN A 142 2.64 7.13 18.48
CA ASN A 142 2.69 6.56 19.83
C ASN A 142 3.54 7.38 20.82
N GLU A 143 4.43 8.24 20.34
CA GLU A 143 5.24 9.14 21.19
C GLU A 143 4.45 10.40 21.62
N VAL A 144 3.14 10.45 21.33
CA VAL A 144 2.28 11.61 21.58
C VAL A 144 1.55 11.46 22.91
N ASP A 145 2.17 11.96 23.97
CA ASP A 145 1.42 12.34 25.18
C ASP A 145 0.77 13.71 24.92
N LEU A 146 -0.56 13.76 24.80
CA LEU A 146 -1.30 15.03 24.72
C LEU A 146 -1.45 15.60 26.14
N PRO A 147 -0.74 16.69 26.50
CA PRO A 147 -0.89 17.29 27.83
C PRO A 147 -2.31 17.84 27.99
N GLY A 148 -3.06 17.31 28.96
CA GLY A 148 -4.37 17.84 29.37
C GLY A 148 -5.63 17.13 28.88
N TYR A 149 -5.54 15.95 28.24
CA TYR A 149 -6.70 15.16 27.81
C TYR A 149 -6.82 13.80 28.53
N PHE A 150 -8.07 13.37 28.77
CA PHE A 150 -8.48 12.08 29.38
C PHE A 150 -8.14 10.82 28.53
N ILE A 151 -7.44 10.96 27.41
CA ILE A 151 -7.12 9.86 26.49
C ILE A 151 -5.65 9.50 26.66
N GLU A 152 -5.36 8.60 27.60
CA GLU A 152 -4.02 8.08 27.89
C GLU A 152 -3.53 7.03 26.86
N ASN A 153 -4.38 6.60 25.91
CA ASN A 153 -4.08 5.50 24.97
C ASN A 153 -4.39 5.85 23.50
N LEU A 154 -3.75 6.90 22.96
CA LEU A 154 -3.88 7.23 21.52
C LEU A 154 -3.37 6.11 20.61
N ASP A 155 -2.38 5.35 21.07
CA ASP A 155 -1.82 4.18 20.39
C ASP A 155 -2.90 3.19 19.94
N GLY A 156 -3.86 2.90 20.81
CA GLY A 156 -4.94 1.96 20.51
C GLY A 156 -5.85 2.45 19.38
N ILE A 157 -6.16 3.75 19.37
CA ILE A 157 -6.99 4.39 18.34
C ILE A 157 -6.23 4.39 17.01
N VAL A 158 -4.96 4.82 17.01
CA VAL A 158 -4.14 4.87 15.81
C VAL A 158 -4.00 3.47 15.20
N LEU A 159 -3.71 2.44 16.01
CA LEU A 159 -3.60 1.06 15.55
C LEU A 159 -4.94 0.55 15.00
N ALA A 160 -6.06 0.84 15.64
CA ALA A 160 -7.38 0.45 15.16
C ALA A 160 -7.70 1.07 13.79
N LEU A 161 -7.42 2.37 13.61
CA LEU A 161 -7.57 3.05 12.32
C LEU A 161 -6.59 2.50 11.28
N TRP A 162 -5.37 2.15 11.68
CA TRP A 162 -4.38 1.53 10.80
C TRP A 162 -4.84 0.17 10.27
N VAL A 163 -5.46 -0.64 11.12
CA VAL A 163 -6.03 -1.93 10.73
C VAL A 163 -7.11 -1.77 9.66
N LEU A 164 -7.95 -0.73 9.74
CA LEU A 164 -8.94 -0.42 8.69
C LEU A 164 -8.25 -0.10 7.35
N ILE A 165 -7.17 0.68 7.38
CA ILE A 165 -6.38 1.00 6.18
C ILE A 165 -5.79 -0.29 5.59
N VAL A 166 -5.26 -1.19 6.42
CA VAL A 166 -4.72 -2.48 5.96
C VAL A 166 -5.78 -3.33 5.24
N TYR A 167 -7.03 -3.34 5.72
CA TYR A 167 -8.10 -4.06 5.03
C TYR A 167 -8.42 -3.50 3.64
N THR A 168 -8.30 -2.17 3.46
CA THR A 168 -8.44 -1.56 2.13
C THR A 168 -7.31 -1.87 1.17
N THR A 169 -6.21 -2.47 1.66
CA THR A 169 -5.12 -2.99 0.82
C THR A 169 -5.27 -4.47 0.57
N ILE A 170 -5.43 -5.29 1.62
CA ILE A 170 -5.49 -6.75 1.48
C ILE A 170 -6.74 -7.18 0.70
N GLY A 171 -7.90 -6.56 0.96
CA GLY A 171 -9.16 -6.92 0.30
C GLY A 171 -9.07 -6.80 -1.23
N PRO A 172 -8.71 -5.63 -1.77
CA PRO A 172 -8.60 -5.45 -3.21
C PRO A 172 -7.49 -6.28 -3.88
N ILE A 173 -6.39 -6.56 -3.18
CA ILE A 173 -5.34 -7.48 -3.67
C ILE A 173 -5.89 -8.90 -3.80
N LEU A 174 -6.57 -9.40 -2.76
CA LEU A 174 -7.14 -10.74 -2.75
C LEU A 174 -8.28 -10.89 -3.78
N TYR A 175 -9.11 -9.85 -3.95
CA TYR A 175 -10.09 -9.74 -5.04
C TYR A 175 -9.42 -9.85 -6.41
N THR A 176 -8.34 -9.08 -6.64
CA THR A 176 -7.59 -9.09 -7.90
C THR A 176 -7.01 -10.47 -8.19
N GLY A 177 -6.45 -11.14 -7.18
CA GLY A 177 -6.00 -12.53 -7.27
C GLY A 177 -7.13 -13.49 -7.64
N GLY A 178 -8.29 -13.39 -6.98
CA GLY A 178 -9.46 -14.21 -7.27
C GLY A 178 -10.01 -14.01 -8.69
N LYS A 179 -10.17 -12.75 -9.14
CA LYS A 179 -10.61 -12.45 -10.52
C LYS A 179 -9.61 -12.95 -11.56
N THR A 180 -8.31 -12.81 -11.28
CA THR A 180 -7.25 -13.31 -12.18
C THR A 180 -7.33 -14.83 -12.32
N LEU A 181 -7.50 -15.57 -11.22
CA LEU A 181 -7.73 -17.02 -11.27
C LEU A 181 -9.03 -17.36 -12.03
N SER A 182 -10.09 -16.58 -11.82
CA SER A 182 -11.35 -16.76 -12.53
C SER A 182 -11.18 -16.67 -14.05
N TYR A 183 -10.37 -15.73 -14.53
CA TYR A 183 -10.03 -15.60 -15.94
C TYR A 183 -9.17 -16.77 -16.45
N ILE A 184 -8.16 -17.20 -15.68
CA ILE A 184 -7.28 -18.32 -16.06
C ILE A 184 -8.07 -19.62 -16.19
N PHE A 185 -8.96 -19.90 -15.25
CA PHE A 185 -9.78 -21.12 -15.21
C PHE A 185 -11.11 -20.98 -15.96
N ASN A 186 -11.35 -19.83 -16.61
CA ASN A 186 -12.57 -19.52 -17.37
C ASN A 186 -13.88 -19.82 -16.60
N THR A 187 -13.95 -19.32 -15.37
CA THR A 187 -15.07 -19.52 -14.45
C THR A 187 -15.83 -18.22 -14.25
N ARG A 188 -17.12 -18.32 -13.91
CA ARG A 188 -18.01 -17.16 -13.82
C ARG A 188 -17.85 -16.33 -12.55
N SER A 189 -17.42 -16.96 -11.46
CA SER A 189 -17.34 -16.31 -10.14
C SER A 189 -15.93 -16.38 -9.59
N HIS A 190 -15.39 -15.24 -9.16
CA HIS A 190 -14.08 -15.17 -8.51
C HIS A 190 -14.14 -15.62 -7.04
N ASP A 191 -15.32 -15.54 -6.42
CA ASP A 191 -15.51 -15.77 -4.99
C ASP A 191 -15.08 -17.19 -4.57
N MET A 192 -15.22 -18.17 -5.47
CA MET A 192 -14.83 -19.56 -5.24
C MET A 192 -13.33 -19.76 -5.10
N PHE A 193 -12.51 -18.84 -5.62
CA PHE A 193 -11.04 -18.90 -5.48
C PHE A 193 -10.54 -18.16 -4.25
N ILE A 194 -11.33 -17.25 -3.67
CA ILE A 194 -10.92 -16.46 -2.52
C ILE A 194 -10.66 -17.38 -1.31
N LEU A 195 -11.57 -18.31 -1.03
CA LEU A 195 -11.45 -19.19 0.15
C LEU A 195 -10.26 -20.17 0.03
N PRO A 196 -10.00 -20.84 -1.11
CA PRO A 196 -8.79 -21.64 -1.32
C PRO A 196 -7.47 -20.86 -1.25
N LEU A 197 -7.48 -19.56 -1.57
CA LEU A 197 -6.28 -18.72 -1.45
C LEU A 197 -5.89 -18.46 0.02
N ILE A 198 -6.84 -18.48 0.96
CA ILE A 198 -6.57 -18.22 2.38
C ILE A 198 -5.56 -19.20 3.00
N PRO A 199 -5.74 -20.54 2.95
CA PRO A 199 -4.76 -21.45 3.52
C PRO A 199 -3.39 -21.33 2.85
N LEU A 200 -3.34 -21.06 1.54
CA LEU A 200 -2.08 -20.85 0.82
C LEU A 200 -1.35 -19.61 1.36
N ILE A 201 -2.04 -18.47 1.46
CA ILE A 201 -1.47 -17.22 2.00
C ILE A 201 -1.06 -17.39 3.47
N TYR A 202 -1.87 -18.12 4.25
CA TYR A 202 -1.55 -18.41 5.65
C TYR A 202 -0.25 -19.20 5.80
N ILE A 203 -0.06 -20.28 5.01
CA ILE A 203 1.19 -21.05 5.02
C ILE A 203 2.36 -20.16 4.64
N LEU A 204 2.24 -19.40 3.55
CA LEU A 204 3.29 -18.49 3.10
C LEU A 204 3.65 -17.42 4.14
N SER A 205 2.67 -16.95 4.92
CA SER A 205 2.89 -15.93 5.95
C SER A 205 3.64 -16.43 7.19
N ILE A 206 3.71 -17.75 7.40
CA ILE A 206 4.37 -18.36 8.58
C ILE A 206 5.79 -18.83 8.25
N ILE A 207 6.16 -18.90 6.97
CA ILE A 207 7.52 -19.28 6.54
C ILE A 207 8.59 -18.33 7.11
N PRO A 208 8.42 -16.99 7.10
CA PRO A 208 9.45 -16.08 7.59
C PRO A 208 9.51 -16.06 9.12
N ASP A 209 10.72 -16.22 9.67
CA ASP A 209 10.93 -16.24 11.14
C ASP A 209 10.69 -14.89 11.82
N ASN A 210 10.86 -13.79 11.08
CA ASN A 210 10.73 -12.45 11.62
C ASN A 210 10.32 -11.46 10.52
N ILE A 211 9.88 -10.28 10.93
CA ILE A 211 9.41 -9.26 10.00
C ILE A 211 10.52 -8.70 9.09
N ILE A 212 11.78 -8.69 9.56
CA ILE A 212 12.91 -8.17 8.78
C ILE A 212 13.15 -9.07 7.57
N SER A 213 13.10 -10.39 7.75
CA SER A 213 13.25 -11.36 6.66
C SER A 213 12.11 -11.28 5.65
N VAL A 214 10.89 -10.89 6.07
CA VAL A 214 9.79 -10.56 5.15
C VAL A 214 10.19 -9.40 4.23
N TYR A 215 10.67 -8.29 4.81
CA TYR A 215 11.05 -7.11 4.04
C TYR A 215 12.25 -7.36 3.10
N GLU A 216 13.27 -8.08 3.56
CA GLU A 216 14.46 -8.36 2.74
C GLU A 216 14.18 -9.36 1.62
N ASN A 217 13.54 -10.50 1.94
CA ASN A 217 13.38 -11.59 0.98
C ASN A 217 12.13 -11.41 0.11
N MET A 218 10.96 -11.20 0.74
CA MET A 218 9.70 -11.06 0.00
C MET A 218 9.57 -9.67 -0.60
N GLY A 219 10.00 -8.62 0.12
CA GLY A 219 9.96 -7.24 -0.39
C GLY A 219 10.78 -7.04 -1.66
N THR A 220 11.96 -7.66 -1.75
CA THR A 220 12.79 -7.59 -2.97
C THR A 220 12.12 -8.30 -4.15
N ILE A 221 11.60 -9.51 -3.94
CA ILE A 221 10.90 -10.27 -4.99
C ILE A 221 9.66 -9.50 -5.48
N LEU A 222 8.87 -9.00 -4.54
CA LEU A 222 7.68 -8.20 -4.85
C LEU A 222 8.06 -6.90 -5.55
N GLY A 223 9.15 -6.25 -5.16
CA GLY A 223 9.66 -5.06 -5.85
C GLY A 223 9.95 -5.32 -7.34
N TYR A 224 10.58 -6.45 -7.67
CA TYR A 224 10.76 -6.85 -9.07
C TYR A 224 9.45 -7.15 -9.79
N MET A 225 8.50 -7.84 -9.12
CA MET A 225 7.16 -8.08 -9.69
C MET A 225 6.43 -6.77 -9.98
N VAL A 226 6.49 -5.81 -9.05
CA VAL A 226 5.89 -4.48 -9.18
C VAL A 226 6.53 -3.70 -10.32
N ILE A 227 7.85 -3.78 -10.53
CA ILE A 227 8.52 -3.18 -11.69
C ILE A 227 8.02 -3.84 -12.99
N ALA A 228 7.96 -5.17 -13.02
CA ALA A 228 7.50 -5.91 -14.19
C ALA A 228 6.06 -5.55 -14.53
N SER A 229 5.18 -5.47 -13.54
CA SER A 229 3.80 -5.06 -13.77
C SER A 229 3.70 -3.58 -14.13
N ASN A 230 4.18 -2.65 -13.30
CA ASN A 230 3.99 -1.20 -13.50
C ASN A 230 4.67 -0.65 -14.75
N ILE A 231 5.84 -1.17 -15.09
CA ILE A 231 6.68 -0.59 -16.14
C ILE A 231 6.70 -1.52 -17.35
N ALA A 232 7.07 -2.79 -17.17
CA ALA A 232 7.29 -3.67 -18.31
C ALA A 232 6.00 -4.01 -19.07
N ILE A 233 4.90 -4.32 -18.37
CA ILE A 233 3.62 -4.67 -19.02
C ILE A 233 3.04 -3.47 -19.80
N PRO A 234 2.84 -2.27 -19.22
CA PRO A 234 2.39 -1.10 -19.98
C PRO A 234 3.32 -0.73 -21.13
N PHE A 235 4.65 -0.83 -20.94
CA PHE A 235 5.60 -0.57 -22.01
C PHE A 235 5.45 -1.55 -23.17
N LEU A 236 5.29 -2.84 -22.90
CA LEU A 236 5.02 -3.85 -23.93
C LEU A 236 3.70 -3.58 -24.65
N ILE A 237 2.62 -3.28 -23.92
CA ILE A 237 1.33 -2.92 -24.50
C ILE A 237 1.46 -1.68 -25.40
N PHE A 238 2.21 -0.66 -24.96
CA PHE A 238 2.45 0.56 -25.73
C PHE A 238 3.23 0.30 -27.03
N VAL A 239 4.29 -0.51 -26.97
CA VAL A 239 5.07 -0.92 -28.16
C VAL A 239 4.19 -1.70 -29.14
N VAL A 240 3.42 -2.69 -28.66
CA VAL A 240 2.49 -3.46 -29.50
C VAL A 240 1.42 -2.57 -30.13
N ALA A 241 0.88 -1.61 -29.37
CA ALA A 241 -0.10 -0.65 -29.87
C ALA A 241 0.48 0.25 -30.97
N LEU A 242 1.73 0.73 -30.83
CA LEU A 242 2.42 1.50 -31.87
C LEU A 242 2.63 0.68 -33.15
N ILE A 243 3.03 -0.59 -33.03
CA ILE A 243 3.24 -1.48 -34.18
C ILE A 243 1.91 -1.76 -34.90
N ARG A 244 0.83 -2.07 -34.16
CA ARG A 244 -0.51 -2.28 -34.74
C ARG A 244 -1.07 -1.02 -35.40
N LYS A 245 -0.90 0.16 -34.80
CA LYS A 245 -1.33 1.43 -35.38
C LYS A 245 -0.61 1.76 -36.68
N ARG A 246 0.67 1.38 -36.82
CA ARG A 246 1.42 1.48 -38.07
C ARG A 246 0.91 0.52 -39.14
N ARG A 247 0.55 -0.71 -38.78
CA ARG A 247 -0.05 -1.70 -39.72
C ARG A 247 -1.48 -1.37 -40.14
N SER A 248 -2.27 -0.69 -39.30
CA SER A 248 -3.64 -0.27 -39.65
C SER A 248 -3.68 1.00 -40.50
N LYS A 249 -2.55 1.72 -40.63
CA LYS A 249 -2.39 2.91 -41.48
C LYS A 249 -1.65 2.63 -42.80
N ALA A 250 -1.16 1.41 -43.00
CA ALA A 250 -0.55 0.92 -44.24
C ALA A 250 -1.55 0.01 -44.96
#